data_AF-A0A348B1Z5-F1
#
_entry.id   AF-A0A348B1Z5-F1
#
_cell.length_a   1.000
_cell.length_b   1.000
_cell.length_c   1.000
_cell.angle_alpha   90.00
_cell.angle_beta   90.00
_cell.angle_gamma   90.00
#
_symmetry.space_group_name_H-M   'P 1'
#
loop_
_entity.id
_entity.type
_entity.pdbx_description
1 polymer ?
#
loop_
_entity_poly.entity_id
_entity_poly.type
_entity_poly.pdbx_seq_one_letter_code
_entity_poly.pdbx_strand_id
1 'polypeptide(L)'
;MNKFFLVGVVLAVIISSVVGYETLALQHPMPLSEHFPSPIDSYVLFPTGNDHFSVIGSYLSDSEYAMSEIYGNFSTLMVSPFMWNVKSSLGNVNMTYYHFLRVTANLSMVKKITPSISVLGYPGLMYGSEPWFPFATSTQQVPKLELPRLVGQLPDFYSVLNYSLFNKTGEIVDFSYDIWLTPEPNVTYLGAGDLEIMFWMWYTQNLSHVRYYAYEGTLDIPTFLNGTLENYPWSVYVLNYSADGWTLMVFTSSRQLQGSVGIPIGWVLKESTQFLYNQGWRASLSAYYLDAIQVGMEFNNAPNGSVDVGYNLYQWYLNFNSTEL
;
A
#
# COMPACT_ATOMS: atom_id res chain seq x y z
N MET A 1 13.67 82.34 -6.62
CA MET A 1 12.77 81.22 -6.93
C MET A 1 13.24 80.50 -8.19
N ASN A 2 13.64 79.23 -8.16
CA ASN A 2 14.18 78.48 -7.05
C ASN A 2 15.17 77.44 -7.59
N LYS A 3 16.46 77.64 -7.30
CA LYS A 3 17.60 76.77 -7.61
C LYS A 3 17.58 75.42 -6.84
N PHE A 4 16.44 75.07 -6.24
CA PHE A 4 16.21 73.83 -5.51
C PHE A 4 15.49 72.74 -6.34
N PHE A 5 14.99 73.06 -7.53
CA PHE A 5 14.36 72.06 -8.41
C PHE A 5 15.39 71.29 -9.27
N LEU A 6 16.59 71.85 -9.48
CA LEU A 6 17.62 71.23 -10.32
C LEU A 6 18.47 70.18 -9.56
N VAL A 7 18.55 70.27 -8.23
CA VAL A 7 19.34 69.33 -7.40
C VAL A 7 18.58 68.01 -7.16
N GLY A 8 17.24 68.04 -7.14
CA GLY A 8 16.41 66.84 -6.99
C GLY A 8 16.40 65.92 -8.21
N VAL A 9 16.55 66.46 -9.42
CA VAL A 9 16.54 65.65 -10.66
C VAL A 9 17.89 64.98 -10.91
N VAL A 10 19.01 65.58 -10.48
CA VAL A 10 20.36 64.99 -10.67
C VAL A 10 20.62 63.83 -9.71
N LEU A 11 20.06 63.85 -8.48
CA LEU A 11 20.17 62.74 -7.52
C LEU A 11 19.32 61.52 -7.91
N ALA A 12 18.18 61.71 -8.58
CA ALA A 12 17.36 60.61 -9.08
C ALA A 12 18.03 59.84 -10.25
N VAL A 13 18.77 60.55 -11.12
CA VAL A 13 19.45 59.94 -12.27
C VAL A 13 20.69 59.13 -11.86
N ILE A 14 21.42 59.57 -10.82
CA ILE A 14 22.64 58.87 -10.35
C ILE A 14 22.29 57.60 -9.53
N ILE A 15 21.15 57.59 -8.81
CA ILE A 15 20.70 56.36 -8.13
C ILE A 15 20.15 55.35 -9.15
N SER A 16 19.52 55.79 -10.24
CA SER A 16 19.09 54.87 -11.31
C SER A 16 20.23 54.28 -12.14
N SER A 17 21.41 54.93 -12.21
CA SER A 17 22.56 54.41 -12.96
C SER A 17 23.51 53.53 -12.14
N VAL A 18 23.44 53.57 -10.80
CA VAL A 18 24.18 52.64 -9.93
C VAL A 18 23.36 51.38 -9.60
N VAL A 19 22.02 51.46 -9.61
CA VAL A 19 21.15 50.27 -9.46
C VAL A 19 20.97 49.50 -10.79
N GLY A 20 21.31 50.13 -11.93
CA GLY A 20 21.25 49.50 -13.26
C GLY A 20 22.53 48.77 -13.73
N TYR A 21 23.59 48.74 -12.92
CA TYR A 21 24.88 48.12 -13.30
C TYR A 21 25.25 46.86 -12.49
N GLU A 22 24.44 46.46 -11.51
CA GLU A 22 24.56 45.12 -10.87
C GLU A 22 23.51 44.10 -11.37
N THR A 23 22.72 44.44 -12.38
CA THR A 23 21.72 43.53 -12.99
C THR A 23 22.06 43.08 -14.41
N LEU A 24 23.28 43.32 -14.89
CA LEU A 24 23.77 42.90 -16.22
C LEU A 24 25.14 42.23 -16.14
N ALA A 25 25.24 41.18 -15.32
CA ALA A 25 26.27 40.16 -15.45
C ALA A 25 25.70 38.83 -14.97
N LEU A 26 24.96 38.15 -15.86
CA LEU A 26 24.77 36.68 -15.96
C LEU A 26 23.65 36.40 -16.99
N GLN A 27 23.85 36.87 -18.22
CA GLN A 27 23.17 36.34 -19.40
C GLN A 27 24.17 35.53 -20.20
N HIS A 28 24.28 34.25 -19.84
CA HIS A 28 24.18 33.21 -20.85
C HIS A 28 23.17 32.21 -20.31
N PRO A 29 21.94 32.13 -20.86
CA PRO A 29 21.23 30.89 -20.76
C PRO A 29 22.07 29.90 -21.57
N MET A 30 22.85 29.08 -20.85
CA MET A 30 23.15 27.75 -21.36
C MET A 30 21.81 27.14 -21.77
N PRO A 31 21.74 26.34 -22.85
CA PRO A 31 20.57 25.52 -23.04
C PRO A 31 20.38 24.81 -21.69
N LEU A 32 19.20 24.96 -21.09
CA LEU A 32 18.72 23.97 -20.16
C LEU A 32 18.86 22.68 -20.95
N SER A 33 19.94 21.94 -20.69
CA SER A 33 19.90 20.52 -20.94
C SER A 33 18.64 20.14 -20.20
N GLU A 34 17.65 19.64 -20.92
CA GLU A 34 16.66 18.77 -20.32
C GLU A 34 17.49 17.70 -19.60
N HIS A 35 17.87 17.98 -18.36
CA HIS A 35 17.99 16.96 -17.35
C HIS A 35 16.55 16.50 -17.22
N PHE A 36 16.14 15.63 -18.15
CA PHE A 36 15.29 14.52 -17.80
C PHE A 36 15.87 14.04 -16.48
N PRO A 37 15.17 14.19 -15.34
CA PRO A 37 15.64 13.53 -14.14
C PRO A 37 15.91 12.09 -14.57
N SER A 38 17.13 11.59 -14.28
CA SER A 38 17.41 10.16 -14.45
C SER A 38 16.17 9.41 -13.99
N PRO A 39 15.65 8.45 -14.77
CA PRO A 39 14.38 7.83 -14.47
C PRO A 39 14.40 7.45 -12.99
N ILE A 40 13.50 8.04 -12.20
CA ILE A 40 13.40 7.69 -10.79
C ILE A 40 13.00 6.22 -10.81
N ASP A 41 13.95 5.36 -10.49
CA ASP A 41 13.75 3.92 -10.51
C ASP A 41 13.22 3.39 -9.18
N SER A 42 13.16 4.26 -8.16
CA SER A 42 12.54 3.96 -6.87
C SER A 42 11.65 5.10 -6.40
N TYR A 43 10.39 4.80 -6.12
CA TYR A 43 9.42 5.73 -5.56
C TYR A 43 9.07 5.31 -4.14
N VAL A 44 9.41 6.15 -3.17
CA VAL A 44 8.99 5.96 -1.76
C VAL A 44 7.52 6.29 -1.65
N LEU A 45 6.69 5.30 -1.29
CA LEU A 45 5.26 5.48 -1.09
C LEU A 45 4.96 5.94 0.34
N PHE A 46 5.56 5.26 1.32
CA PHE A 46 5.37 5.60 2.73
C PHE A 46 6.45 6.59 3.18
N PRO A 47 6.07 7.82 3.58
CA PRO A 47 7.05 8.88 3.87
C PRO A 47 7.82 8.60 5.17
N THR A 48 9.06 9.09 5.21
CA THR A 48 9.92 9.12 6.40
C THR A 48 10.23 10.58 6.77
N GLY A 49 9.20 11.33 7.16
CA GLY A 49 9.26 12.72 7.60
C GLY A 49 9.16 12.88 9.12
N ASN A 50 9.06 14.14 9.56
CA ASN A 50 8.89 14.53 10.97
C ASN A 50 7.42 14.79 11.34
N ASP A 51 6.48 14.48 10.45
CA ASP A 51 5.06 14.65 10.74
C ASP A 51 4.59 13.59 11.74
N HIS A 52 3.51 13.93 12.46
CA HIS A 52 2.90 13.06 13.44
C HIS A 52 1.39 13.09 13.28
N PHE A 53 0.78 11.92 13.14
CA PHE A 53 -0.66 11.76 13.15
C PHE A 53 -1.04 10.40 13.72
N SER A 54 -2.28 10.28 14.15
CA SER A 54 -2.89 9.01 14.56
C SER A 54 -4.26 8.85 13.93
N VAL A 55 -4.55 7.64 13.44
CA VAL A 55 -5.90 7.21 13.07
C VAL A 55 -6.33 6.15 14.07
N ILE A 56 -7.47 6.38 14.73
CA ILE A 56 -7.94 5.55 15.84
C ILE A 56 -9.30 4.96 15.51
N GLY A 57 -9.36 3.63 15.41
CA GLY A 57 -10.60 2.87 15.26
C GLY A 57 -11.12 2.33 16.58
N SER A 58 -12.39 2.58 16.89
CA SER A 58 -13.05 2.07 18.08
C SER A 58 -14.54 1.89 17.82
N TYR A 59 -15.13 0.83 18.37
CA TYR A 59 -16.56 0.56 18.24
C TYR A 59 -17.48 1.58 18.92
N LEU A 60 -16.93 2.43 19.79
CA LEU A 60 -17.70 3.45 20.50
C LEU A 60 -18.10 4.63 19.60
N SER A 61 -17.62 4.66 18.36
CA SER A 61 -17.88 5.68 17.36
C SER A 61 -17.85 5.08 15.96
N ASP A 62 -18.26 5.83 14.94
CA ASP A 62 -18.12 5.43 13.53
C ASP A 62 -16.65 5.38 13.04
N SER A 63 -15.68 5.37 13.95
CA SER A 63 -14.25 5.40 13.65
C SER A 63 -13.65 4.03 13.33
N GLU A 64 -14.42 2.94 13.46
CA GLU A 64 -14.05 1.59 13.00
C GLU A 64 -13.53 1.58 11.55
N TYR A 65 -14.04 2.51 10.74
CA TYR A 65 -13.69 2.76 9.34
C TYR A 65 -13.09 4.15 9.12
N ALA A 66 -12.52 4.77 10.17
CA ALA A 66 -11.84 6.04 10.02
C ALA A 66 -10.77 5.94 8.93
N MET A 67 -10.62 7.02 8.18
CA MET A 67 -9.65 7.09 7.10
C MET A 67 -8.82 8.35 7.24
N SER A 68 -7.58 8.25 6.82
CA SER A 68 -6.73 9.41 6.54
C SER A 68 -5.97 9.16 5.25
N GLU A 69 -5.49 10.23 4.65
CA GLU A 69 -4.57 10.19 3.53
C GLU A 69 -3.20 10.67 4.00
N ILE A 70 -2.16 9.92 3.66
CA ILE A 70 -0.76 10.21 3.97
C ILE A 70 -0.13 10.75 2.70
N TYR A 71 0.39 11.97 2.75
CA TYR A 71 1.00 12.63 1.60
C TYR A 71 2.51 12.35 1.53
N GLY A 72 2.95 11.78 0.42
CA GLY A 72 4.36 11.67 0.04
C GLY A 72 4.73 12.67 -1.06
N ASN A 73 5.96 12.59 -1.57
CA ASN A 73 6.46 13.54 -2.57
C ASN A 73 5.77 13.40 -3.95
N PHE A 74 5.42 12.17 -4.34
CA PHE A 74 4.88 11.87 -5.68
C PHE A 74 3.58 11.07 -5.63
N SER A 75 3.15 10.65 -4.45
CA SER A 75 2.02 9.76 -4.23
C SER A 75 1.45 9.98 -2.85
N THR A 76 0.28 9.41 -2.62
CA THR A 76 -0.37 9.33 -1.31
C THR A 76 -0.69 7.88 -0.99
N LEU A 77 -0.98 7.62 0.29
CA LEU A 77 -1.52 6.35 0.77
C LEU A 77 -2.78 6.61 1.58
N MET A 78 -3.83 5.86 1.33
CA MET A 78 -4.95 5.80 2.27
C MET A 78 -4.55 4.92 3.46
N VAL A 79 -5.02 5.26 4.66
CA VAL A 79 -4.79 4.48 5.87
C VAL A 79 -6.11 4.29 6.62
N SER A 80 -6.40 3.08 7.08
CA SER A 80 -7.61 2.80 7.85
C SER A 80 -7.40 1.69 8.90
N PRO A 81 -7.97 1.81 10.11
CA PRO A 81 -8.03 0.72 11.09
C PRO A 81 -8.86 -0.48 10.60
N PHE A 82 -9.79 -0.23 9.68
CA PHE A 82 -10.65 -1.18 8.99
C PHE A 82 -11.10 -2.39 9.84
N MET A 83 -11.86 -2.10 10.90
CA MET A 83 -12.34 -3.09 11.89
C MET A 83 -13.63 -3.80 11.45
N TRP A 84 -13.67 -4.31 10.21
CA TRP A 84 -14.91 -4.71 9.52
C TRP A 84 -15.71 -5.86 10.11
N ASN A 85 -15.12 -6.69 10.98
CA ASN A 85 -15.85 -7.77 11.65
C ASN A 85 -16.00 -7.54 13.16
N VAL A 86 -15.66 -6.37 13.68
CA VAL A 86 -15.86 -6.03 15.09
C VAL A 86 -17.27 -5.50 15.29
N LYS A 87 -18.08 -6.19 16.11
CA LYS A 87 -19.42 -5.74 16.51
C LYS A 87 -19.40 -4.87 17.76
N SER A 88 -18.49 -5.18 18.68
CA SER A 88 -18.27 -4.43 19.93
C SER A 88 -16.97 -4.87 20.61
N SER A 89 -16.25 -3.96 21.26
CA SER A 89 -15.02 -4.28 22.01
C SER A 89 -14.53 -3.10 22.86
N LEU A 90 -14.09 -3.28 24.10
CA LEU A 90 -13.34 -2.19 24.76
C LEU A 90 -11.96 -2.00 24.11
N GLY A 91 -11.46 -0.77 24.06
CA GLY A 91 -10.15 -0.43 23.48
C GLY A 91 -10.24 0.16 22.08
N ASN A 92 -9.13 0.10 21.35
CA ASN A 92 -9.04 0.61 19.98
C ASN A 92 -7.97 -0.11 19.14
N VAL A 93 -8.10 0.07 17.82
CA VAL A 93 -6.99 -0.08 16.88
C VAL A 93 -6.40 1.30 16.66
N ASN A 94 -5.11 1.48 16.93
CA ASN A 94 -4.39 2.74 16.78
C ASN A 94 -3.29 2.60 15.73
N MET A 95 -3.33 3.48 14.74
CA MET A 95 -2.33 3.61 13.68
C MET A 95 -1.65 4.96 13.86
N THR A 96 -0.48 4.99 14.48
CA THR A 96 0.26 6.22 14.77
C THR A 96 1.53 6.31 13.94
N TYR A 97 1.70 7.43 13.25
CA TYR A 97 2.91 7.75 12.53
C TYR A 97 3.87 8.60 13.37
N TYR A 98 5.09 8.10 13.56
CA TYR A 98 6.20 8.83 14.15
C TYR A 98 7.53 8.29 13.59
N HIS A 99 8.05 8.89 12.52
CA HIS A 99 9.17 8.38 11.70
C HIS A 99 8.90 7.04 10.97
N PHE A 100 8.09 6.15 11.56
CA PHE A 100 7.53 4.94 10.99
C PHE A 100 6.06 4.81 11.41
N LEU A 101 5.28 3.95 10.75
CA LEU A 101 3.91 3.68 11.16
C LEU A 101 3.90 2.55 12.17
N ARG A 102 3.35 2.81 13.36
CA ARG A 102 3.03 1.79 14.33
C ARG A 102 1.53 1.53 14.33
N VAL A 103 1.16 0.28 14.07
CA VAL A 103 -0.22 -0.20 14.15
C VAL A 103 -0.34 -1.11 15.35
N THR A 104 -1.34 -0.87 16.20
CA THR A 104 -1.60 -1.67 17.40
C THR A 104 -3.10 -1.90 17.53
N ALA A 105 -3.51 -3.16 17.56
CA ALA A 105 -4.84 -3.56 17.98
C ALA A 105 -4.79 -3.92 19.47
N ASN A 106 -5.40 -3.10 20.32
CA ASN A 106 -5.51 -3.35 21.75
C ASN A 106 -6.99 -3.34 22.14
N LEU A 107 -7.58 -4.53 22.13
CA LEU A 107 -9.02 -4.74 22.32
C LEU A 107 -9.28 -5.76 23.43
N SER A 108 -10.44 -5.64 24.08
CA SER A 108 -10.95 -6.65 25.01
C SER A 108 -12.46 -6.79 24.92
N MET A 109 -12.99 -7.92 25.40
CA MET A 109 -14.42 -8.25 25.30
C MET A 109 -14.94 -8.19 23.87
N VAL A 110 -14.09 -8.58 22.90
CA VAL A 110 -14.42 -8.52 21.48
C VAL A 110 -15.60 -9.44 21.17
N LYS A 111 -16.57 -8.91 20.42
CA LYS A 111 -17.64 -9.69 19.76
C LYS A 111 -17.58 -9.43 18.27
N LYS A 112 -17.76 -10.49 17.49
CA LYS A 112 -17.77 -10.43 16.02
C LYS A 112 -19.13 -10.11 15.44
N ILE A 113 -19.15 -9.47 14.27
CA ILE A 113 -20.36 -9.33 13.45
C ILE A 113 -20.75 -10.71 12.92
N THR A 114 -19.78 -11.41 12.32
CA THR A 114 -19.92 -12.76 11.77
C THR A 114 -18.94 -13.71 12.49
N PRO A 115 -19.39 -14.44 13.53
CA PRO A 115 -18.51 -15.28 14.37
C PRO A 115 -17.82 -16.44 13.64
N SER A 116 -18.36 -16.89 12.50
CA SER A 116 -17.75 -17.95 11.69
C SER A 116 -16.52 -17.49 10.91
N ILE A 117 -16.32 -16.18 10.78
CA ILE A 117 -15.12 -15.59 10.18
C ILE A 117 -14.10 -15.37 11.30
N SER A 118 -12.87 -15.87 11.12
CA SER A 118 -11.80 -15.77 12.12
C SER A 118 -11.27 -14.34 12.25
N VAL A 119 -11.28 -13.55 11.19
CA VAL A 119 -10.67 -12.22 11.14
C VAL A 119 -11.56 -11.16 11.79
N LEU A 120 -10.96 -10.18 12.47
CA LEU A 120 -11.64 -9.02 13.08
C LEU A 120 -11.59 -7.76 12.20
N GLY A 121 -10.52 -7.60 11.43
CA GLY A 121 -10.28 -6.43 10.61
C GLY A 121 -8.92 -6.54 9.91
N TYR A 122 -8.65 -5.55 9.07
CA TYR A 122 -7.41 -5.45 8.30
C TYR A 122 -6.85 -4.01 8.37
N PRO A 123 -6.32 -3.58 9.54
CA PRO A 123 -5.68 -2.28 9.65
C PRO A 123 -4.49 -2.21 8.69
N GLY A 124 -4.55 -1.27 7.77
CA GLY A 124 -3.66 -1.27 6.62
C GLY A 124 -3.57 0.06 5.90
N LEU A 125 -2.75 0.05 4.85
CA LEU A 125 -2.58 1.15 3.91
C LEU A 125 -2.97 0.68 2.52
N MET A 126 -3.47 1.59 1.69
CA MET A 126 -3.83 1.33 0.30
C MET A 126 -3.14 2.32 -0.64
N TYR A 127 -2.59 1.80 -1.73
CA TYR A 127 -2.12 2.53 -2.90
C TYR A 127 -2.94 2.13 -4.13
N GLY A 128 -3.51 3.08 -4.86
CA GLY A 128 -4.30 2.80 -6.07
C GLY A 128 -5.71 3.37 -5.95
N SER A 129 -6.70 2.60 -6.39
CA SER A 129 -8.09 3.02 -6.43
C SER A 129 -9.00 1.91 -5.94
N GLU A 130 -9.75 2.18 -4.87
CA GLU A 130 -10.83 1.31 -4.41
C GLU A 130 -12.09 2.16 -4.28
N PRO A 131 -12.91 2.26 -5.35
CA PRO A 131 -14.17 3.01 -5.33
C PRO A 131 -15.30 2.22 -4.63
N TRP A 132 -14.95 1.23 -3.80
CA TRP A 132 -15.83 0.47 -2.91
C TRP A 132 -15.39 0.65 -1.45
N PHE A 133 -16.20 0.14 -0.54
CA PHE A 133 -15.94 0.18 0.90
C PHE A 133 -14.67 -0.63 1.28
N PRO A 134 -13.78 -0.14 2.15
CA PRO A 134 -13.97 1.01 3.04
C PRO A 134 -13.54 2.36 2.46
N PHE A 135 -12.68 2.38 1.44
CA PHE A 135 -12.00 3.60 1.02
C PHE A 135 -12.87 4.52 0.17
N ALA A 136 -13.61 3.96 -0.79
CA ALA A 136 -14.45 4.68 -1.75
C ALA A 136 -13.72 5.87 -2.40
N THR A 137 -12.42 5.72 -2.70
CA THR A 137 -11.54 6.78 -3.18
C THR A 137 -10.33 6.22 -3.93
N SER A 138 -9.52 7.13 -4.49
CA SER A 138 -8.24 6.83 -5.13
C SER A 138 -7.13 7.68 -4.50
N THR A 139 -5.93 7.12 -4.42
CA THR A 139 -4.74 7.87 -4.04
C THR A 139 -4.21 8.70 -5.21
N GLN A 140 -3.45 9.75 -4.90
CA GLN A 140 -2.43 10.26 -5.82
C GLN A 140 -1.38 9.17 -6.07
N GLN A 141 -1.10 8.87 -7.33
CA GLN A 141 -0.26 7.74 -7.74
C GLN A 141 1.00 8.21 -8.48
N VAL A 142 2.02 7.35 -8.49
CA VAL A 142 3.26 7.65 -9.20
C VAL A 142 3.06 7.45 -10.71
N PRO A 143 3.65 8.29 -11.59
CA PRO A 143 3.40 8.22 -13.02
C PRO A 143 3.74 6.88 -13.68
N LYS A 144 4.73 6.15 -13.14
CA LYS A 144 5.11 4.83 -13.67
C LYS A 144 4.06 3.74 -13.39
N LEU A 145 3.26 3.89 -12.33
CA LEU A 145 2.27 2.89 -11.90
C LEU A 145 0.95 3.58 -11.50
N GLU A 146 0.23 4.04 -12.51
CA GLU A 146 -1.16 4.49 -12.34
C GLU A 146 -2.09 3.27 -12.36
N LEU A 147 -3.02 3.21 -11.41
CA LEU A 147 -4.03 2.20 -11.18
C LEU A 147 -5.44 2.86 -11.13
N PRO A 148 -6.49 2.21 -11.66
CA PRO A 148 -6.49 0.86 -12.19
C PRO A 148 -5.74 0.71 -13.53
N ARG A 149 -5.03 -0.41 -13.72
CA ARG A 149 -4.32 -0.72 -14.97
C ARG A 149 -4.38 -2.18 -15.30
N LEU A 150 -4.57 -2.51 -16.58
CA LEU A 150 -4.55 -3.89 -17.04
C LEU A 150 -3.26 -4.60 -16.63
N VAL A 151 -3.39 -5.79 -16.06
CA VAL A 151 -2.25 -6.62 -15.62
C VAL A 151 -1.29 -6.86 -16.79
N GLY A 152 -1.81 -7.10 -17.99
CA GLY A 152 -0.99 -7.29 -19.20
C GLY A 152 -0.17 -6.05 -19.61
N GLN A 153 -0.48 -4.88 -19.06
CA GLN A 153 0.17 -3.59 -19.31
C GLN A 153 0.95 -3.08 -18.10
N LEU A 154 0.98 -3.82 -16.99
CA LEU A 154 1.76 -3.42 -15.82
C LEU A 154 3.26 -3.39 -16.16
N PRO A 155 3.98 -2.35 -15.73
CA PRO A 155 5.43 -2.37 -15.76
C PRO A 155 5.95 -3.48 -14.85
N ASP A 156 7.20 -3.88 -15.03
CA ASP A 156 7.86 -4.72 -14.06
C ASP A 156 8.32 -3.82 -12.90
N PHE A 157 7.90 -4.17 -11.68
CA PHE A 157 8.26 -3.46 -10.47
C PHE A 157 8.23 -4.40 -9.27
N TYR A 158 9.07 -4.10 -8.29
CA TYR A 158 9.00 -4.63 -6.94
C TYR A 158 8.23 -3.68 -6.05
N SER A 159 7.30 -4.22 -5.27
CA SER A 159 6.79 -3.55 -4.08
C SER A 159 7.60 -4.06 -2.90
N VAL A 160 8.29 -3.17 -2.20
CA VAL A 160 9.22 -3.52 -1.12
C VAL A 160 8.78 -2.89 0.19
N LEU A 161 8.67 -3.71 1.23
CA LEU A 161 8.32 -3.33 2.60
C LEU A 161 9.51 -3.55 3.51
N ASN A 162 9.62 -2.72 4.54
CA ASN A 162 10.44 -3.00 5.71
C ASN A 162 9.56 -2.98 6.96
N TYR A 163 9.39 -4.11 7.64
CA TYR A 163 8.45 -4.21 8.75
C TYR A 163 8.89 -5.17 9.86
N SER A 164 8.26 -5.01 11.02
CA SER A 164 8.32 -5.95 12.14
C SER A 164 6.94 -6.17 12.74
N LEU A 165 6.74 -7.34 13.36
CA LEU A 165 5.49 -7.75 13.99
C LEU A 165 5.70 -7.92 15.49
N PHE A 166 4.63 -7.70 16.26
CA PHE A 166 4.58 -8.07 17.67
C PHE A 166 3.23 -8.69 17.99
N ASN A 167 3.27 -9.80 18.73
CA ASN A 167 2.07 -10.51 19.16
C ASN A 167 2.22 -10.85 20.64
N LYS A 168 1.36 -10.26 21.48
CA LYS A 168 1.35 -10.48 22.92
C LYS A 168 0.12 -11.26 23.37
N THR A 169 -1.06 -11.01 22.80
CA THR A 169 -2.28 -11.76 23.09
C THR A 169 -3.21 -11.72 21.89
N GLY A 170 -3.86 -12.84 21.59
CA GLY A 170 -4.62 -13.00 20.35
C GLY A 170 -3.73 -13.54 19.25
N GLU A 171 -4.08 -13.22 18.01
CA GLU A 171 -3.45 -13.79 16.84
C GLU A 171 -3.33 -12.73 15.75
N ILE A 172 -2.13 -12.60 15.19
CA ILE A 172 -1.95 -12.10 13.83
C ILE A 172 -2.32 -13.29 12.95
N VAL A 173 -3.35 -13.16 12.12
CA VAL A 173 -3.78 -14.23 11.18
C VAL A 173 -2.78 -14.25 10.03
N ASP A 174 -2.53 -13.07 9.46
CA ASP A 174 -1.45 -12.81 8.52
C ASP A 174 -0.95 -11.35 8.59
N PHE A 175 0.22 -11.14 8.00
CA PHE A 175 0.66 -9.85 7.49
C PHE A 175 0.92 -10.03 6.00
N SER A 176 0.21 -9.25 5.19
CA SER A 176 0.05 -9.55 3.78
C SER A 176 -0.02 -8.31 2.91
N TYR A 177 0.18 -8.52 1.61
CA TYR A 177 -0.51 -7.69 0.63
C TYR A 177 -1.92 -8.25 0.41
N ASP A 178 -2.89 -7.37 0.25
CA ASP A 178 -4.26 -7.65 -0.20
C ASP A 178 -4.49 -6.81 -1.47
N ILE A 179 -4.76 -7.47 -2.59
CA ILE A 179 -4.71 -6.88 -3.92
C ILE A 179 -5.98 -7.24 -4.68
N TRP A 180 -6.66 -6.22 -5.20
CA TRP A 180 -7.91 -6.39 -5.93
C TRP A 180 -7.72 -6.29 -7.44
N LEU A 181 -8.33 -7.25 -8.14
CA LEU A 181 -8.38 -7.32 -9.59
C LEU A 181 -9.82 -7.39 -10.07
N THR A 182 -10.21 -6.45 -10.92
CA THR A 182 -11.57 -6.38 -11.49
C THR A 182 -11.53 -6.46 -13.03
N PRO A 183 -12.62 -6.92 -13.67
CA PRO A 183 -12.68 -6.96 -15.13
C PRO A 183 -12.86 -5.57 -15.75
N GLU A 184 -13.32 -4.58 -14.99
CA GLU A 184 -13.60 -3.21 -15.44
C GLU A 184 -13.00 -2.19 -14.46
N PRO A 185 -12.39 -1.09 -14.92
CA PRO A 185 -11.61 -0.18 -14.07
C PRO A 185 -12.45 0.74 -13.17
N ASN A 186 -13.77 0.59 -13.16
CA ASN A 186 -14.70 1.47 -12.45
C ASN A 186 -15.76 0.68 -11.66
N VAL A 187 -15.48 -0.58 -11.34
CA VAL A 187 -16.30 -1.40 -10.43
C VAL A 187 -16.42 -0.68 -9.09
N THR A 188 -17.63 -0.52 -8.56
CA THR A 188 -17.90 0.16 -7.26
C THR A 188 -18.35 -0.81 -6.16
N TYR A 189 -18.45 -2.10 -6.50
CA TYR A 189 -18.83 -3.18 -5.59
C TYR A 189 -18.19 -4.47 -6.07
N LEU A 190 -17.56 -5.20 -5.16
CA LEU A 190 -16.92 -6.47 -5.43
C LEU A 190 -17.95 -7.60 -5.47
N GLY A 191 -17.72 -8.59 -6.33
CA GLY A 191 -18.58 -9.76 -6.43
C GLY A 191 -18.07 -10.82 -7.40
N ALA A 192 -19.01 -11.59 -7.95
CA ALA A 192 -18.69 -12.70 -8.84
C ALA A 192 -17.97 -12.24 -10.11
N GLY A 193 -16.77 -12.79 -10.33
CA GLY A 193 -15.90 -12.43 -11.45
C GLY A 193 -14.72 -11.55 -11.05
N ASP A 194 -14.76 -10.91 -9.88
CA ASP A 194 -13.60 -10.19 -9.33
C ASP A 194 -12.64 -11.17 -8.65
N LEU A 195 -11.39 -10.74 -8.45
CA LEU A 195 -10.39 -11.51 -7.73
C LEU A 195 -9.71 -10.69 -6.63
N GLU A 196 -9.52 -11.37 -5.50
CA GLU A 196 -8.65 -10.96 -4.43
C GLU A 196 -7.38 -11.80 -4.51
N ILE A 197 -6.21 -11.16 -4.53
CA ILE A 197 -4.91 -11.83 -4.55
C ILE A 197 -4.10 -11.38 -3.35
N MET A 198 -3.84 -12.31 -2.44
CA MET A 198 -3.09 -12.02 -1.23
C MET A 198 -1.69 -12.63 -1.26
N PHE A 199 -0.73 -11.91 -0.69
CA PHE A 199 0.63 -12.41 -0.45
C PHE A 199 0.91 -12.44 1.04
N TRP A 200 0.71 -13.59 1.67
CA TRP A 200 0.93 -13.82 3.09
C TRP A 200 2.42 -14.00 3.35
N MET A 201 3.09 -12.91 3.70
CA MET A 201 4.51 -12.91 4.02
C MET A 201 4.76 -13.51 5.41
N TRP A 202 3.83 -13.28 6.34
CA TRP A 202 3.78 -13.88 7.66
C TRP A 202 2.34 -14.33 7.91
N TYR A 203 2.12 -15.51 8.50
CA TYR A 203 0.79 -16.03 8.79
C TYR A 203 0.81 -17.17 9.84
N THR A 204 -0.29 -17.35 10.56
CA THR A 204 -0.46 -18.47 11.52
C THR A 204 -1.41 -19.54 11.03
N GLN A 205 -2.31 -19.19 10.11
CA GLN A 205 -3.34 -20.10 9.63
C GLN A 205 -2.80 -21.12 8.62
N ASN A 206 -3.09 -22.41 8.84
CA ASN A 206 -2.75 -23.43 7.86
C ASN A 206 -3.90 -23.65 6.85
N LEU A 207 -3.79 -23.02 5.68
CA LEU A 207 -4.79 -23.09 4.61
C LEU A 207 -5.03 -24.52 4.07
N SER A 208 -4.04 -25.41 4.16
CA SER A 208 -4.23 -26.82 3.74
C SER A 208 -5.34 -27.53 4.52
N HIS A 209 -5.67 -27.04 5.73
CA HIS A 209 -6.69 -27.63 6.60
C HIS A 209 -7.95 -26.76 6.69
N VAL A 210 -8.01 -25.64 5.96
CA VAL A 210 -9.19 -24.79 5.90
C VAL A 210 -10.09 -25.29 4.77
N ARG A 211 -11.36 -25.51 5.10
CA ARG A 211 -12.35 -26.02 4.14
C ARG A 211 -12.44 -25.08 2.93
N TYR A 212 -12.58 -25.66 1.74
CA TYR A 212 -12.76 -25.00 0.44
C TYR A 212 -11.53 -24.36 -0.20
N TYR A 213 -10.43 -24.19 0.54
CA TYR A 213 -9.16 -23.84 -0.10
C TYR A 213 -8.60 -25.04 -0.87
N ALA A 214 -8.29 -24.82 -2.15
CA ALA A 214 -7.61 -25.77 -3.01
C ALA A 214 -6.14 -25.38 -3.14
N TYR A 215 -5.22 -26.33 -2.90
CA TYR A 215 -3.81 -26.12 -3.20
C TYR A 215 -3.57 -26.31 -4.71
N GLU A 216 -3.01 -25.30 -5.36
CA GLU A 216 -2.82 -25.24 -6.82
C GLU A 216 -1.37 -25.39 -7.27
N GLY A 217 -0.44 -25.47 -6.32
CA GLY A 217 0.97 -25.70 -6.58
C GLY A 217 1.88 -24.70 -5.88
N THR A 218 3.08 -24.58 -6.40
CA THR A 218 4.12 -23.66 -5.90
C THR A 218 4.62 -22.82 -7.05
N LEU A 219 4.85 -21.53 -6.80
CA LEU A 219 5.53 -20.61 -7.70
C LEU A 219 6.85 -20.16 -7.06
N ASP A 220 7.96 -20.32 -7.78
CA ASP A 220 9.23 -19.72 -7.38
C ASP A 220 9.25 -18.25 -7.82
N ILE A 221 9.15 -17.34 -6.85
CA ILE A 221 9.11 -15.89 -7.09
C ILE A 221 10.50 -15.32 -6.77
N PRO A 222 11.12 -14.52 -7.66
CA PRO A 222 12.36 -13.82 -7.33
C PRO A 222 12.04 -12.76 -6.28
N THR A 223 12.22 -13.12 -5.02
CA THR A 223 11.79 -12.36 -3.85
C THR A 223 13.01 -11.69 -3.24
N PHE A 224 12.92 -10.40 -2.97
CA PHE A 224 13.98 -9.67 -2.28
C PHE A 224 13.80 -9.85 -0.78
N LEU A 225 14.78 -10.46 -0.11
CA LEU A 225 14.76 -10.71 1.32
C LEU A 225 16.02 -10.13 1.96
N ASN A 226 15.84 -9.10 2.78
CA ASN A 226 16.89 -8.49 3.60
C ASN A 226 18.18 -8.16 2.83
N GLY A 227 18.05 -7.56 1.64
CA GLY A 227 19.21 -7.18 0.82
C GLY A 227 19.62 -8.23 -0.23
N THR A 228 18.97 -9.39 -0.28
CA THR A 228 19.33 -10.48 -1.20
C THR A 228 18.14 -10.85 -2.08
N LEU A 229 18.35 -10.91 -3.39
CA LEU A 229 17.36 -11.44 -4.32
C LEU A 229 17.53 -12.97 -4.45
N GLU A 230 16.51 -13.74 -4.11
CA GLU A 230 16.51 -15.20 -4.25
C GLU A 230 15.21 -15.71 -4.88
N ASN A 231 15.28 -16.79 -5.67
CA ASN A 231 14.09 -17.50 -6.12
C ASN A 231 13.49 -18.23 -4.92
N TYR A 232 12.39 -17.69 -4.40
CA TYR A 232 11.78 -18.12 -3.15
C TYR A 232 10.46 -18.84 -3.44
N PRO A 233 10.22 -20.04 -2.86
CA PRO A 233 9.01 -20.80 -3.12
C PRO A 233 7.81 -20.26 -2.34
N TRP A 234 6.72 -19.98 -3.08
CA TRP A 234 5.42 -19.59 -2.54
C TRP A 234 4.37 -20.65 -2.87
N SER A 235 3.68 -21.16 -1.86
CA SER A 235 2.54 -22.07 -2.08
C SER A 235 1.32 -21.27 -2.50
N VAL A 236 0.57 -21.78 -3.47
CA VAL A 236 -0.61 -21.11 -4.03
C VAL A 236 -1.85 -21.87 -3.62
N TYR A 237 -2.79 -21.16 -2.99
CA TYR A 237 -4.11 -21.67 -2.65
C TYR A 237 -5.19 -20.83 -3.33
N VAL A 238 -6.27 -21.47 -3.75
CA VAL A 238 -7.43 -20.78 -4.34
C VAL A 238 -8.69 -21.16 -3.59
N LEU A 239 -9.49 -20.15 -3.25
CA LEU A 239 -10.83 -20.29 -2.72
C LEU A 239 -11.82 -19.72 -3.75
N ASN A 240 -12.60 -20.61 -4.34
CA ASN A 240 -13.72 -20.22 -5.20
C ASN A 240 -14.96 -19.89 -4.35
N TYR A 241 -15.68 -18.84 -4.75
CA TYR A 241 -16.92 -18.40 -4.10
C TYR A 241 -16.70 -17.98 -2.64
N SER A 242 -15.93 -16.91 -2.44
CA SER A 242 -15.88 -16.19 -1.15
C SER A 242 -17.27 -15.64 -0.76
N ALA A 243 -17.36 -14.97 0.40
CA ALA A 243 -18.63 -14.55 1.00
C ALA A 243 -19.58 -13.82 0.03
N ASP A 244 -19.07 -12.93 -0.82
CA ASP A 244 -19.86 -12.21 -1.84
C ASP A 244 -19.59 -12.68 -3.29
N GLY A 245 -18.88 -13.81 -3.44
CA GLY A 245 -18.79 -14.55 -4.70
C GLY A 245 -17.55 -14.29 -5.55
N TRP A 246 -16.61 -13.44 -5.11
CA TRP A 246 -15.31 -13.29 -5.77
C TRP A 246 -14.43 -14.53 -5.57
N THR A 247 -13.34 -14.62 -6.34
CA THR A 247 -12.33 -15.68 -6.18
C THR A 247 -11.13 -15.13 -5.41
N LEU A 248 -10.67 -15.85 -4.39
CA LEU A 248 -9.49 -15.50 -3.61
C LEU A 248 -8.33 -16.42 -4.00
N MET A 249 -7.17 -15.84 -4.35
CA MET A 249 -5.91 -16.55 -4.51
C MET A 249 -4.91 -16.09 -3.44
N VAL A 250 -4.37 -17.01 -2.67
CA VAL A 250 -3.40 -16.71 -1.61
C VAL A 250 -2.05 -17.34 -1.93
N PHE A 251 -1.02 -16.51 -1.98
CA PHE A 251 0.38 -16.92 -1.98
C PHE A 251 0.89 -16.93 -0.54
N THR A 252 1.27 -18.10 -0.02
CA THR A 252 1.85 -18.22 1.32
C THR A 252 3.35 -18.49 1.24
N SER A 253 4.14 -17.69 1.96
CA SER A 253 5.59 -17.87 2.07
C SER A 253 5.93 -19.21 2.74
N SER A 254 7.04 -19.86 2.36
CA SER A 254 7.45 -21.12 2.99
C SER A 254 7.96 -20.97 4.43
N ARG A 255 8.27 -19.74 4.86
CA ARG A 255 8.63 -19.37 6.23
C ARG A 255 8.07 -17.99 6.56
N GLN A 256 7.92 -17.72 7.85
CA GLN A 256 7.54 -16.40 8.36
C GLN A 256 8.58 -15.34 7.97
N LEU A 257 8.22 -14.42 7.08
CA LEU A 257 9.08 -13.33 6.62
C LEU A 257 8.87 -12.08 7.49
N GLN A 258 9.95 -11.33 7.73
CA GLN A 258 9.98 -10.02 8.38
C GLN A 258 11.27 -9.30 7.94
N GLY A 259 11.36 -7.99 8.22
CA GLY A 259 12.43 -7.13 7.74
C GLY A 259 12.12 -6.60 6.36
N SER A 260 13.12 -6.52 5.48
CA SER A 260 12.95 -6.06 4.11
C SER A 260 12.46 -7.20 3.21
N VAL A 261 11.25 -7.07 2.66
CA VAL A 261 10.61 -8.07 1.79
C VAL A 261 10.10 -7.36 0.53
N GLY A 262 10.58 -7.79 -0.63
CA GLY A 262 10.18 -7.27 -1.93
C GLY A 262 9.58 -8.33 -2.84
N ILE A 263 8.39 -8.05 -3.38
CA ILE A 263 7.67 -8.95 -4.29
C ILE A 263 7.49 -8.26 -5.64
N PRO A 264 7.81 -8.92 -6.77
CA PRO A 264 7.62 -8.38 -8.11
C PRO A 264 6.16 -8.55 -8.56
N ILE A 265 5.24 -7.79 -7.95
CA ILE A 265 3.78 -7.97 -8.11
C ILE A 265 3.36 -8.04 -9.58
N GLY A 266 3.82 -7.10 -10.42
CA GLY A 266 3.46 -7.08 -11.84
C GLY A 266 3.86 -8.36 -12.59
N TRP A 267 5.02 -8.94 -12.28
CA TRP A 267 5.46 -10.21 -12.86
C TRP A 267 4.61 -11.37 -12.34
N VAL A 268 4.40 -11.45 -11.02
CA VAL A 268 3.64 -12.54 -10.40
C VAL A 268 2.23 -12.60 -10.97
N LEU A 269 1.52 -11.47 -11.08
CA LEU A 269 0.15 -11.44 -11.59
C LEU A 269 0.06 -11.99 -13.04
N LYS A 270 1.01 -11.65 -13.91
CA LYS A 270 1.09 -12.19 -15.28
C LYS A 270 1.28 -13.71 -15.27
N GLU A 271 2.16 -14.18 -14.39
CA GLU A 271 2.49 -15.60 -14.21
C GLU A 271 1.50 -16.36 -13.31
N SER A 272 0.38 -15.78 -12.85
CA SER A 272 -0.51 -16.48 -11.89
C SER A 272 -1.75 -17.09 -12.51
N THR A 273 -2.00 -16.80 -13.79
CA THR A 273 -3.24 -17.23 -14.48
C THR A 273 -3.43 -18.75 -14.43
N GLN A 274 -2.38 -19.55 -14.57
CA GLN A 274 -2.49 -21.01 -14.63
C GLN A 274 -3.04 -21.64 -13.35
N PHE A 275 -2.86 -21.01 -12.18
CA PHE A 275 -3.37 -21.54 -10.91
C PHE A 275 -4.90 -21.47 -10.82
N LEU A 276 -5.54 -20.64 -11.64
CA LEU A 276 -7.00 -20.52 -11.67
C LEU A 276 -7.66 -21.51 -12.64
N TYR A 277 -6.91 -22.09 -13.58
CA TYR A 277 -7.49 -22.95 -14.62
C TYR A 277 -8.09 -24.25 -14.07
N ASN A 278 -7.45 -24.85 -13.06
CA ASN A 278 -7.98 -26.04 -12.38
C ASN A 278 -9.27 -25.73 -11.60
N GLN A 279 -9.45 -24.45 -11.26
CA GLN A 279 -10.60 -23.92 -10.55
C GLN A 279 -11.72 -23.44 -11.49
N GLY A 280 -11.62 -23.76 -12.79
CA GLY A 280 -12.66 -23.49 -13.79
C GLY A 280 -12.56 -22.10 -14.42
N TRP A 281 -11.58 -21.29 -14.02
CA TRP A 281 -11.35 -19.99 -14.62
C TRP A 281 -10.86 -20.12 -16.06
N ARG A 282 -11.30 -19.21 -16.94
CA ARG A 282 -10.96 -19.24 -18.37
C ARG A 282 -10.37 -17.94 -18.89
N ALA A 283 -10.56 -16.84 -18.16
CA ALA A 283 -10.01 -15.54 -18.53
C ALA A 283 -8.55 -15.44 -18.09
N SER A 284 -7.71 -14.80 -18.90
CA SER A 284 -6.35 -14.48 -18.49
C SER A 284 -6.36 -13.33 -17.49
N LEU A 285 -5.51 -13.39 -16.46
CA LEU A 285 -5.33 -12.26 -15.54
C LEU A 285 -4.85 -11.01 -16.27
N SER A 286 -4.16 -11.14 -17.40
CA SER A 286 -3.74 -10.01 -18.23
C SER A 286 -4.88 -9.11 -18.72
N ALA A 287 -6.12 -9.62 -18.72
CA ALA A 287 -7.33 -8.89 -19.09
C ALA A 287 -8.02 -8.19 -17.90
N TYR A 288 -7.56 -8.42 -16.67
CA TYR A 288 -8.07 -7.77 -15.46
C TYR A 288 -7.28 -6.49 -15.19
N TYR A 289 -7.93 -5.54 -14.55
CA TYR A 289 -7.33 -4.35 -14.00
C TYR A 289 -6.82 -4.65 -12.59
N LEU A 290 -5.55 -4.32 -12.32
CA LEU A 290 -5.06 -4.17 -10.95
C LEU A 290 -5.58 -2.83 -10.44
N ASP A 291 -6.48 -2.85 -9.45
CA ASP A 291 -7.15 -1.65 -8.94
C ASP A 291 -6.35 -0.95 -7.85
N ALA A 292 -5.93 -1.72 -6.85
CA ALA A 292 -5.17 -1.22 -5.72
C ALA A 292 -4.29 -2.31 -5.10
N ILE A 293 -3.28 -1.87 -4.36
CA ILE A 293 -2.38 -2.70 -3.55
C ILE A 293 -2.55 -2.22 -2.12
N GLN A 294 -3.06 -3.10 -1.26
CA GLN A 294 -3.09 -2.87 0.17
C GLN A 294 -1.95 -3.62 0.87
N VAL A 295 -1.52 -3.08 2.02
CA VAL A 295 -0.63 -3.77 2.95
C VAL A 295 -1.14 -3.59 4.38
N GLY A 296 -1.21 -4.68 5.12
CA GLY A 296 -1.78 -4.67 6.45
C GLY A 296 -1.68 -6.02 7.14
N MET A 297 -2.51 -6.17 8.16
CA MET A 297 -2.55 -7.34 9.02
C MET A 297 -4.00 -7.77 9.25
N GLU A 298 -4.34 -9.01 8.90
CA GLU A 298 -5.52 -9.66 9.47
C GLU A 298 -5.23 -10.09 10.91
N PHE A 299 -6.17 -9.87 11.82
CA PHE A 299 -5.98 -10.22 13.23
C PHE A 299 -7.23 -10.82 13.87
N ASN A 300 -7.04 -11.57 14.95
CA ASN A 300 -8.10 -12.26 15.68
C ASN A 300 -7.90 -12.21 17.20
N ASN A 301 -8.98 -12.36 17.95
CA ASN A 301 -8.96 -12.36 19.41
C ASN A 301 -8.58 -13.74 19.99
N ALA A 302 -7.95 -13.72 21.14
CA ALA A 302 -7.79 -14.90 21.98
C ALA A 302 -9.16 -15.42 22.46
N PRO A 303 -9.27 -16.68 22.93
CA PRO A 303 -10.54 -17.25 23.40
C PRO A 303 -11.23 -16.45 24.52
N ASN A 304 -10.49 -15.66 25.30
CA ASN A 304 -11.02 -14.77 26.33
C ASN A 304 -11.51 -13.41 25.80
N GLY A 305 -11.46 -13.18 24.48
CA GLY A 305 -11.89 -11.94 23.83
C GLY A 305 -10.88 -10.81 23.84
N SER A 306 -9.61 -11.08 24.18
CA SER A 306 -8.53 -10.07 24.20
C SER A 306 -7.67 -10.08 22.93
N VAL A 307 -7.17 -8.90 22.55
CA VAL A 307 -6.24 -8.65 21.44
C VAL A 307 -5.17 -7.66 21.92
N ASP A 308 -3.91 -7.98 21.71
CA ASP A 308 -2.74 -7.10 21.88
C ASP A 308 -1.68 -7.55 20.85
N VAL A 309 -1.86 -7.08 19.61
CA VAL A 309 -1.03 -7.41 18.45
C VAL A 309 -0.78 -6.18 17.58
N GLY A 310 0.20 -6.25 16.69
CA GLY A 310 0.44 -5.18 15.75
C GLY A 310 1.71 -5.33 14.94
N TYR A 311 1.99 -4.28 14.18
CA TYR A 311 3.16 -4.19 13.31
C TYR A 311 3.76 -2.79 13.32
N ASN A 312 5.03 -2.70 12.95
CA ASN A 312 5.69 -1.46 12.58
C ASN A 312 6.04 -1.53 11.10
N LEU A 313 5.62 -0.54 10.32
CA LEU A 313 6.04 -0.35 8.93
C LEU A 313 7.05 0.80 8.87
N TYR A 314 8.29 0.45 8.59
CA TYR A 314 9.41 1.40 8.50
C TYR A 314 9.48 2.04 7.12
N GLN A 315 9.24 1.25 6.06
CA GLN A 315 9.33 1.71 4.68
C GLN A 315 8.36 0.93 3.78
N TRP A 316 7.84 1.61 2.76
CA TRP A 316 7.20 1.01 1.61
C TRP A 316 7.60 1.81 0.37
N TYR A 317 8.20 1.14 -0.62
CA TYR A 317 8.60 1.76 -1.88
C TYR A 317 8.36 0.83 -3.06
N LEU A 318 8.21 1.44 -4.24
CA LEU A 318 8.17 0.75 -5.52
C LEU A 318 9.53 0.89 -6.20
N ASN A 319 10.10 -0.21 -6.69
CA ASN A 319 11.35 -0.22 -7.45
C ASN A 319 11.10 -0.79 -8.85
N PHE A 320 11.47 -0.04 -9.89
CA PHE A 320 11.29 -0.36 -11.30
C PHE A 320 12.59 -0.81 -12.00
N ASN A 321 13.71 -0.87 -11.27
CA ASN A 321 14.99 -1.37 -11.76
C ASN A 321 15.26 -2.77 -11.17
N SER A 322 15.02 -3.80 -11.98
CA SER A 322 15.23 -5.20 -11.57
C SER A 322 16.69 -5.58 -11.26
N THR A 323 17.66 -4.68 -11.49
CA THR A 323 19.09 -4.93 -11.24
C THR A 323 19.64 -4.25 -9.98
N GLU A 324 18.87 -3.36 -9.34
CA GLU A 324 19.29 -2.61 -8.14
C GLU A 324 18.18 -2.65 -7.09
N LEU A 325 18.29 -3.56 -6.10
CA LEU A 325 17.34 -3.71 -4.98
C LEU A 325 18.03 -3.59 -3.62
#